data_AF-A0A1V3NLG1-F1
#
_entry.id   AF-A0A1V3NLG1-F1
#
_cell.length_a   1.000
_cell.length_b   1.000
_cell.length_c   1.000
_cell.angle_alpha   90.00
_cell.angle_beta   90.00
_cell.angle_gamma   90.00
#
_symmetry.space_group_name_H-M   'P 1'
#
loop_
_entity.id
_entity.type
_entity.pdbx_description
1 polymer ?
#
loop_
_entity_poly.entity_id
_entity_poly.type
_entity_poly.pdbx_seq_one_letter_code
_entity_poly.pdbx_strand_id
1 'polypeptide(L)'
;MSRPQNPRPLLSHLLVWCVAACLVAGSLGGLALADDRLYEATVTVENRDRPARQAGFERAFEKVLVKLSGDRQVLEDPRVEDLRGQAGRYVQRFRYVDVPDDGVGLEVRFDGAALERLLTDQGLPLWGAQRPGVMIWLGAVHDGRRVILGGEEGRSLMEELERVAEARGIQLIFPVMDLEDRAAVDFADLAGGFHEPVLRASERYSARYVAAVHLQPRGDAWSGRWRLLGQDLREDVRAEGPTVEDVLDEGLQSLVDVLGRRLAIAGLLPGDDHVQVIVDGINDMEDYQRVREYLSGLSVVAELRPYQVEPERAVFVTRLRGSPRDLERGVSLGRVLEPSETGADTPEPGTLARVNLRLSR
;
A
#
# COMPACT_ATOMS: atom_id res chain seq x y z
N MET A 1 39.02 -72.15 6.12
CA MET A 1 37.60 -71.85 5.88
C MET A 1 37.31 -70.48 6.46
N SER A 2 37.34 -69.44 5.63
CA SER A 2 37.18 -68.05 6.06
C SER A 2 36.01 -67.44 5.27
N ARG A 3 34.94 -67.05 5.96
CA ARG A 3 33.79 -66.35 5.37
C ARG A 3 34.17 -64.89 5.06
N PRO A 4 33.76 -64.30 3.93
CA PRO A 4 33.89 -62.87 3.71
C PRO A 4 32.76 -62.11 4.42
N GLN A 5 33.13 -61.05 5.14
CA GLN A 5 32.21 -60.04 5.68
C GLN A 5 31.85 -59.05 4.57
N ASN A 6 30.55 -58.85 4.33
CA ASN A 6 30.02 -57.76 3.50
C ASN A 6 29.98 -56.46 4.33
N PRO A 7 30.55 -55.33 3.87
CA PRO A 7 30.34 -54.04 4.51
C PRO A 7 29.47 -53.13 3.64
N ARG A 8 28.19 -52.91 4.00
CA ARG A 8 27.43 -51.64 3.80
C ARG A 8 26.28 -51.62 4.82
N PRO A 9 26.06 -50.50 5.55
CA PRO A 9 25.37 -49.36 4.94
C PRO A 9 25.80 -48.00 5.54
N LEU A 10 26.86 -47.38 5.02
CA LEU A 10 27.16 -45.96 5.32
C LEU A 10 26.65 -45.01 4.21
N LEU A 11 26.25 -45.54 3.05
CA LEU A 11 25.76 -44.75 1.92
C LEU A 11 24.29 -44.32 2.03
N SER A 12 23.45 -45.01 2.80
CA SER A 12 22.03 -44.62 2.92
C SER A 12 21.85 -43.39 3.84
N HIS A 13 22.69 -43.25 4.87
CA HIS A 13 22.60 -42.11 5.80
C HIS A 13 23.12 -40.81 5.18
N LEU A 14 24.13 -40.87 4.30
CA LEU A 14 24.61 -39.70 3.55
C LEU A 14 23.56 -39.16 2.57
N LEU A 15 22.77 -40.04 1.95
CA LEU A 15 21.72 -39.66 0.99
C LEU A 15 20.50 -39.01 1.70
N VAL A 16 20.16 -39.49 2.90
CA VAL A 16 19.05 -38.93 3.71
C VAL A 16 19.40 -37.54 4.25
N TRP A 17 20.66 -37.30 4.64
CA TRP A 17 21.09 -35.98 5.11
C TRP A 17 21.21 -34.94 3.98
N CYS A 18 21.59 -35.35 2.77
CA CYS A 18 21.57 -34.45 1.61
C CYS A 18 20.15 -34.06 1.17
N VAL A 19 19.17 -34.96 1.28
CA VAL A 19 17.77 -34.63 0.96
C VAL A 19 17.15 -33.71 2.02
N ALA A 20 17.49 -33.89 3.31
CA ALA A 20 17.06 -33.00 4.38
C ALA A 20 17.68 -31.60 4.28
N ALA A 21 18.94 -31.48 3.86
CA ALA A 21 19.59 -30.19 3.64
C ALA A 21 19.02 -29.44 2.41
N CYS A 22 18.61 -30.14 1.36
CA CYS A 22 17.95 -29.53 0.21
C CYS A 22 16.48 -29.10 0.48
N LEU A 23 15.81 -29.71 1.47
CA LEU A 23 14.44 -29.32 1.85
C LEU A 23 14.37 -28.08 2.75
N VAL A 24 15.44 -27.77 3.49
CA VAL A 24 15.51 -26.54 4.30
C VAL A 24 16.02 -25.34 3.49
N ALA A 25 16.81 -25.56 2.43
CA ALA A 25 17.31 -24.48 1.57
C ALA A 25 16.28 -23.92 0.57
N GLY A 26 15.11 -24.54 0.41
CA GLY A 26 14.08 -24.15 -0.56
C GLY A 26 13.07 -23.09 -0.10
N SER A 27 13.17 -22.58 1.13
CA SER A 27 12.12 -21.74 1.74
C SER A 27 12.49 -20.27 1.94
N LEU A 28 13.55 -19.77 1.30
CA LEU A 28 13.98 -18.35 1.38
C LEU A 28 13.82 -17.56 0.08
N GLY A 29 13.09 -18.08 -0.91
CA GLY A 29 12.90 -17.44 -2.23
C GLY A 29 11.56 -16.72 -2.44
N GLY A 30 10.78 -16.47 -1.39
CA GLY A 30 9.36 -16.12 -1.52
C GLY A 30 8.93 -14.76 -0.97
N LEU A 31 9.78 -13.72 -0.94
CA LEU A 31 9.39 -12.38 -0.47
C LEU A 31 10.20 -11.27 -1.16
N ALA A 32 10.09 -11.14 -2.49
CA ALA A 32 10.52 -9.93 -3.22
C ALA A 32 9.89 -9.79 -4.62
N LEU A 33 8.75 -10.43 -4.90
CA LEU A 33 7.94 -10.11 -6.08
C LEU A 33 6.93 -8.99 -5.74
N ALA A 34 7.33 -8.05 -4.89
CA ALA A 34 6.61 -6.80 -4.70
C ALA A 34 6.90 -5.89 -5.91
N ASP A 35 6.07 -6.11 -6.93
CA ASP A 35 5.55 -5.18 -7.92
C ASP A 35 6.54 -4.35 -8.76
N ASP A 36 7.22 -5.04 -9.68
CA ASP A 36 8.05 -4.46 -10.75
C ASP A 36 7.29 -3.43 -11.63
N ARG A 37 5.95 -3.41 -11.55
CA ARG A 37 5.05 -2.63 -12.40
C ARG A 37 4.58 -1.32 -11.77
N LEU A 38 4.95 -1.03 -10.52
CA LEU A 38 4.64 0.26 -9.88
C LEU A 38 5.27 1.44 -10.62
N TYR A 39 6.48 1.24 -11.14
CA TYR A 39 7.26 2.26 -11.85
C TYR A 39 7.11 2.17 -13.37
N GLU A 40 6.08 1.46 -13.84
CA GLU A 40 5.82 1.25 -15.26
C GLU A 40 4.40 1.71 -15.62
N ALA A 41 4.28 2.31 -16.80
CA ALA A 41 2.99 2.67 -17.36
C ALA A 41 2.99 2.59 -18.88
N THR A 42 1.84 2.16 -19.43
CA THR A 42 1.58 2.16 -20.87
C THR A 42 0.59 3.28 -21.21
N VAL A 43 0.94 4.06 -22.23
CA VAL A 43 0.11 5.16 -22.75
C VAL A 43 0.05 5.13 -24.27
N THR A 44 -1.08 5.52 -24.84
CA THR A 44 -1.24 5.64 -26.30
C THR A 44 -0.45 6.84 -26.82
N VAL A 45 0.21 6.74 -27.97
CA VAL A 45 0.91 7.83 -28.65
C VAL A 45 0.44 7.95 -30.09
N GLU A 46 0.35 9.19 -30.60
CA GLU A 46 -0.08 9.44 -31.98
C GLU A 46 0.86 8.81 -33.01
N ASN A 47 2.17 8.86 -32.74
CA ASN A 47 3.22 8.32 -33.60
C ASN A 47 4.52 8.08 -32.80
N ARG A 48 5.58 7.68 -33.52
CA ARG A 48 6.88 7.30 -32.93
C ARG A 48 7.92 8.43 -32.92
N ASP A 49 7.53 9.66 -33.27
CA ASP A 49 8.45 10.79 -33.32
C ASP A 49 8.83 11.30 -31.93
N ARG A 50 9.92 12.06 -31.87
CA ARG A 50 10.45 12.58 -30.60
C ARG A 50 9.44 13.42 -29.80
N PRO A 51 8.64 14.32 -30.39
CA PRO A 51 7.64 15.08 -29.64
C PRO A 51 6.52 14.20 -29.07
N ALA A 52 5.96 13.29 -29.86
CA ALA A 52 4.92 12.36 -29.41
C ALA A 52 5.43 11.43 -28.29
N ARG A 53 6.68 10.97 -28.40
CA ARG A 53 7.33 10.19 -27.33
C ARG A 53 7.52 10.99 -26.05
N GLN A 54 7.93 12.26 -26.14
CA GLN A 54 8.07 13.12 -24.96
C GLN A 54 6.73 13.32 -24.24
N ALA A 55 5.66 13.61 -24.99
CA ALA A 55 4.31 13.67 -24.43
C ALA A 55 3.86 12.31 -23.86
N GLY A 56 4.31 11.20 -24.43
CA GLY A 56 4.12 9.87 -23.87
C GLY A 56 4.83 9.68 -22.52
N PHE A 57 6.07 10.15 -22.37
CA PHE A 57 6.78 10.10 -21.09
C PHE A 57 6.06 10.91 -20.01
N GLU A 58 5.53 12.08 -20.35
CA GLU A 58 4.78 12.93 -19.41
C GLU A 58 3.52 12.22 -18.91
N ARG A 59 2.71 11.65 -19.81
CA ARG A 59 1.50 10.91 -19.43
C ARG A 59 1.78 9.62 -18.68
N ALA A 60 2.85 8.91 -19.04
CA ALA A 60 3.28 7.72 -18.31
C ALA A 60 3.77 8.06 -16.90
N PHE A 61 4.47 9.19 -16.76
CA PHE A 61 4.93 9.70 -15.47
C PHE A 61 3.76 10.03 -14.55
N GLU A 62 2.71 10.69 -15.05
CA GLU A 62 1.48 10.93 -14.27
C GLU A 62 0.84 9.66 -13.75
N LYS A 63 0.69 8.63 -14.60
CA LYS A 63 0.17 7.32 -14.17
C LYS A 63 1.02 6.71 -13.06
N VAL A 64 2.35 6.77 -13.18
CA VAL A 64 3.26 6.29 -12.14
C VAL A 64 3.15 7.13 -10.87
N LEU A 65 3.00 8.45 -10.95
CA LEU A 65 2.79 9.29 -9.76
C LEU A 65 1.50 8.93 -9.01
N VAL A 66 0.41 8.65 -9.71
CA VAL A 66 -0.84 8.19 -9.09
C VAL A 66 -0.63 6.84 -8.40
N LYS A 67 0.08 5.90 -9.03
CA LYS A 67 0.43 4.62 -8.39
C LYS A 67 1.28 4.83 -7.14
N LEU A 68 2.31 5.68 -7.21
CA LEU A 68 3.26 5.90 -6.12
C LEU A 68 2.64 6.66 -4.95
N SER A 69 1.79 7.65 -5.20
CA SER A 69 1.10 8.42 -4.17
C SER A 69 -0.14 7.72 -3.62
N GLY A 70 -0.77 6.86 -4.42
CA GLY A 70 -2.07 6.27 -4.10
C GLY A 70 -3.27 7.17 -4.34
N ASP A 71 -3.08 8.43 -4.68
CA ASP A 71 -4.15 9.43 -4.79
C ASP A 71 -4.07 10.15 -6.14
N ARG A 72 -5.19 10.18 -6.88
CA ARG A 72 -5.30 10.92 -8.14
C ARG A 72 -5.06 12.41 -7.98
N GLN A 73 -5.39 12.97 -6.81
CA GLN A 73 -5.23 14.40 -6.53
C GLN A 73 -3.76 14.84 -6.50
N VAL A 74 -2.79 13.91 -6.48
CA VAL A 74 -1.36 14.26 -6.61
C VAL A 74 -1.08 15.05 -7.88
N LEU A 75 -1.84 14.82 -8.96
CA LEU A 75 -1.64 15.49 -10.25
C LEU A 75 -2.07 16.96 -10.24
N GLU A 76 -2.85 17.37 -9.24
CA GLU A 76 -3.29 18.75 -9.04
C GLU A 76 -2.29 19.56 -8.19
N ASP A 77 -1.28 18.90 -7.61
CA ASP A 77 -0.26 19.57 -6.81
C ASP A 77 0.64 20.46 -7.69
N PRO A 78 0.78 21.76 -7.40
CA PRO A 78 1.61 22.66 -8.19
C PRO A 78 3.06 22.20 -8.34
N ARG A 79 3.59 21.45 -7.36
CA ARG A 79 4.96 20.90 -7.40
C ARG A 79 5.11 19.84 -8.50
N VAL A 80 4.03 19.20 -8.96
CA VAL A 80 4.07 18.16 -10.00
C VAL A 80 4.19 18.74 -11.40
N GLU A 81 3.71 19.96 -11.64
CA GLU A 81 3.73 20.60 -12.97
C GLU A 81 5.16 20.71 -13.52
N ASP A 82 6.11 21.19 -12.70
CA ASP A 82 7.52 21.31 -13.07
C ASP A 82 8.22 19.95 -13.26
N LEU A 83 7.75 18.91 -12.55
CA LEU A 83 8.30 17.56 -12.62
C LEU A 83 7.87 16.84 -13.90
N ARG A 84 6.63 17.08 -14.35
CA ARG A 84 6.07 16.50 -15.59
C ARG A 84 6.97 16.79 -16.78
N GLY A 85 7.36 18.05 -17.00
CA GLY A 85 8.25 18.43 -18.11
C GLY A 85 9.65 17.79 -18.05
N GLN A 86 10.04 17.24 -16.88
CA GLN A 86 11.32 16.57 -16.66
C GLN A 86 11.20 15.04 -16.66
N ALA A 87 10.01 14.47 -16.91
CA ALA A 87 9.73 13.03 -16.87
C ALA A 87 10.78 12.18 -17.61
N GLY A 88 11.23 12.64 -18.78
CA GLY A 88 12.23 11.97 -19.60
C GLY A 88 13.57 11.69 -18.89
N ARG A 89 13.93 12.47 -17.86
CA ARG A 89 15.17 12.26 -17.06
C ARG A 89 15.10 11.04 -16.16
N TYR A 90 13.89 10.60 -15.83
CA TYR A 90 13.63 9.47 -14.95
C TYR A 90 13.34 8.19 -15.72
N VAL A 91 13.29 8.22 -17.06
CA VAL A 91 13.03 7.04 -17.89
C VAL A 91 14.26 6.13 -17.91
N GLN A 92 14.12 4.90 -17.42
CA GLN A 92 15.15 3.85 -17.55
C GLN A 92 15.05 3.13 -18.89
N ARG A 93 13.82 2.84 -19.35
CA ARG A 93 13.56 2.14 -20.61
C ARG A 93 12.19 2.52 -21.14
N PHE A 94 12.02 2.46 -22.45
CA PHE A 94 10.71 2.47 -23.08
C PHE A 94 10.68 1.50 -24.26
N ARG A 95 9.49 1.04 -24.62
CA ARG A 95 9.24 0.31 -25.87
C ARG A 95 7.90 0.72 -26.46
N TYR A 96 7.80 0.61 -27.78
CA TYR A 96 6.51 0.73 -28.45
C TYR A 96 5.81 -0.62 -28.43
N VAL A 97 4.52 -0.61 -28.11
CA VAL A 97 3.66 -1.78 -28.07
C VAL A 97 2.43 -1.52 -28.93
N ASP A 98 1.77 -2.55 -29.42
CA ASP A 98 0.49 -2.39 -30.10
C ASP A 98 -0.61 -2.43 -29.03
N VAL A 99 -1.47 -1.41 -28.99
CA VAL A 99 -2.63 -1.36 -28.09
C VAL A 99 -3.86 -1.68 -28.93
N PRO A 100 -4.66 -2.70 -28.56
CA PRO A 100 -5.92 -3.00 -29.25
C PRO A 100 -6.78 -1.74 -29.36
N ASP A 101 -7.33 -1.48 -30.54
CA ASP A 101 -8.24 -0.36 -30.85
C ASP A 101 -7.66 1.07 -30.74
N ASP A 102 -6.53 1.27 -30.05
CA ASP A 102 -5.91 2.58 -29.79
C ASP A 102 -4.62 2.87 -30.60
N GLY A 103 -4.13 1.90 -31.39
CA GLY A 103 -2.96 2.08 -32.25
C GLY A 103 -1.63 1.83 -31.53
N VAL A 104 -0.72 2.81 -31.54
CA VAL A 104 0.63 2.64 -31.00
C VAL A 104 0.66 3.02 -29.52
N GLY A 105 1.00 2.07 -28.66
CA GLY A 105 1.32 2.29 -27.25
C GLY A 105 2.80 2.58 -27.03
N LEU A 106 3.07 3.27 -25.93
CA LEU A 106 4.39 3.50 -25.38
C LEU A 106 4.38 3.00 -23.94
N GLU A 107 5.06 1.88 -23.71
CA GLU A 107 5.34 1.37 -22.38
C GLU A 107 6.63 2.00 -21.88
N VAL A 108 6.58 2.63 -20.70
CA VAL A 108 7.68 3.40 -20.13
C VAL A 108 7.94 2.88 -18.72
N ARG A 109 9.20 2.55 -18.47
CA ARG A 109 9.70 2.18 -17.15
C ARG A 109 10.60 3.29 -16.61
N PHE A 110 10.30 3.73 -15.41
CA PHE A 110 11.03 4.78 -14.71
C PHE A 110 12.01 4.22 -13.68
N ASP A 111 12.96 5.06 -13.27
CA ASP A 111 13.84 4.80 -12.14
C ASP A 111 13.07 5.01 -10.85
N GLY A 112 12.59 3.90 -10.27
CA GLY A 112 11.80 3.94 -9.05
C GLY A 112 12.51 4.61 -7.88
N ALA A 113 13.79 4.32 -7.67
CA ALA A 113 14.57 4.92 -6.59
C ALA A 113 14.77 6.43 -6.78
N ALA A 114 14.93 6.90 -8.02
CA ALA A 114 15.00 8.33 -8.31
C ALA A 114 13.65 9.03 -8.14
N LEU A 115 12.54 8.39 -8.56
CA LEU A 115 11.19 8.93 -8.38
C LEU A 115 10.77 9.01 -6.92
N GLU A 116 11.04 7.97 -6.12
CA GLU A 116 10.72 7.98 -4.69
C GLU A 116 11.49 9.06 -3.94
N ARG A 117 12.79 9.23 -4.25
CA ARG A 117 13.58 10.35 -3.70
C ARG A 117 13.01 11.69 -4.12
N LEU A 118 12.66 11.86 -5.39
CA LEU A 118 12.03 13.08 -5.89
C LEU A 118 10.74 13.40 -5.13
N LEU A 119 9.82 12.44 -4.99
CA LEU A 119 8.58 12.62 -4.25
C LEU A 119 8.84 12.97 -2.78
N THR A 120 9.79 12.27 -2.16
CA THR A 120 10.20 12.51 -0.78
C THR A 120 10.79 13.91 -0.58
N ASP A 121 11.70 14.34 -1.45
CA ASP A 121 12.40 15.62 -1.39
C ASP A 121 11.45 16.79 -1.66
N GLN A 122 10.46 16.59 -2.53
CA GLN A 122 9.40 17.56 -2.80
C GLN A 122 8.30 17.55 -1.74
N GLY A 123 8.32 16.62 -0.78
CA GLY A 123 7.27 16.47 0.24
C GLY A 123 5.92 16.09 -0.36
N LEU A 124 5.92 15.34 -1.47
CA LEU A 124 4.74 14.77 -2.10
C LEU A 124 4.37 13.43 -1.42
N PRO A 125 3.09 13.02 -1.43
CA PRO A 125 2.68 11.74 -0.86
C PRO A 125 3.38 10.57 -1.55
N LEU A 126 3.86 9.62 -0.74
CA LEU A 126 4.44 8.37 -1.21
C LEU A 126 3.84 7.22 -0.41
N TRP A 127 3.07 6.36 -1.06
CA TRP A 127 2.62 5.10 -0.51
C TRP A 127 3.74 4.07 -0.68
N GLY A 128 4.18 3.44 0.40
CA GLY A 128 5.30 2.48 0.39
C GLY A 128 5.01 1.17 -0.35
N ALA A 129 6.05 0.54 -0.92
CA ALA A 129 5.95 -0.62 -1.83
C ALA A 129 5.13 -1.82 -1.32
N GLN A 130 4.97 -1.97 0.00
CA GLN A 130 4.08 -2.97 0.60
C GLN A 130 2.62 -2.49 0.51
N ARG A 131 2.01 -2.71 -0.66
CA ARG A 131 0.61 -2.41 -0.93
C ARG A 131 -0.28 -3.49 -0.28
N PRO A 132 -1.16 -3.14 0.66
CA PRO A 132 -2.02 -4.13 1.30
C PRO A 132 -3.06 -4.63 0.29
N GLY A 133 -3.32 -5.94 0.30
CA GLY A 133 -4.43 -6.51 -0.45
C GLY A 133 -5.77 -6.03 0.09
N VAL A 134 -6.71 -5.76 -0.82
CA VAL A 134 -8.08 -5.34 -0.49
C VAL A 134 -9.03 -6.47 -0.87
N MET A 135 -9.74 -7.04 0.10
CA MET A 135 -10.76 -8.04 -0.18
C MET A 135 -12.07 -7.38 -0.60
N ILE A 136 -12.65 -7.80 -1.71
CA ILE A 136 -13.90 -7.24 -2.24
C ILE A 136 -15.04 -8.25 -2.08
N TRP A 137 -16.04 -7.88 -1.28
CA TRP A 137 -17.36 -8.51 -1.30
C TRP A 137 -18.32 -7.62 -2.07
N LEU A 138 -18.82 -8.10 -3.21
CA LEU A 138 -19.66 -7.28 -4.09
C LEU A 138 -21.02 -7.93 -4.31
N GLY A 139 -22.08 -7.23 -3.92
CA GLY A 139 -23.47 -7.58 -4.21
C GLY A 139 -24.01 -6.68 -5.32
N ALA A 140 -24.63 -7.27 -6.34
CA ALA A 140 -25.25 -6.53 -7.43
C ALA A 140 -26.66 -7.03 -7.71
N VAL A 141 -27.51 -6.16 -8.24
CA VAL A 141 -28.76 -6.56 -8.88
C VAL A 141 -28.54 -6.59 -10.38
N HIS A 142 -28.39 -7.79 -10.97
CA HIS A 142 -28.18 -7.98 -12.41
C HIS A 142 -29.37 -8.75 -13.01
N ASP A 143 -29.98 -8.22 -14.07
CA ASP A 143 -31.20 -8.77 -14.68
C ASP A 143 -32.33 -9.10 -13.69
N GLY A 144 -32.52 -8.22 -12.70
CA GLY A 144 -33.53 -8.39 -11.65
C GLY A 144 -33.19 -9.48 -10.61
N ARG A 145 -32.02 -10.13 -10.71
CA ARG A 145 -31.53 -11.12 -9.76
C ARG A 145 -30.46 -10.52 -8.85
N ARG A 146 -30.53 -10.88 -7.57
CA ARG A 146 -29.53 -10.52 -6.57
C ARG A 146 -28.38 -11.51 -6.66
N VAL A 147 -27.20 -11.02 -6.96
CA VAL A 147 -25.98 -11.84 -7.09
C VAL A 147 -24.91 -11.29 -6.17
N ILE A 148 -24.10 -12.18 -5.61
CA ILE A 148 -22.82 -11.82 -5.00
C ILE A 148 -21.74 -12.27 -5.98
N LEU A 149 -20.80 -11.39 -6.24
CA LEU A 149 -19.71 -11.60 -7.17
C LEU A 149 -18.90 -12.86 -6.79
N GLY A 150 -18.85 -13.78 -7.75
CA GLY A 150 -18.05 -15.00 -7.72
C GLY A 150 -18.59 -16.03 -8.71
N GLY A 151 -17.79 -17.06 -9.01
CA GLY A 151 -18.10 -18.00 -10.09
C GLY A 151 -18.02 -17.35 -11.48
N GLU A 152 -18.63 -17.98 -12.51
CA GLU A 152 -18.52 -17.49 -13.88
C GLU A 152 -19.33 -16.22 -14.16
N GLU A 153 -20.46 -16.03 -13.49
CA GLU A 153 -21.36 -14.88 -13.69
C GLU A 153 -20.74 -13.55 -13.25
N GLY A 154 -19.80 -13.57 -12.31
CA GLY A 154 -19.08 -12.38 -11.83
C GLY A 154 -17.76 -12.08 -12.55
N ARG A 155 -17.34 -12.92 -13.50
CA ARG A 155 -15.99 -12.86 -14.09
C ARG A 155 -15.70 -11.53 -14.79
N SER A 156 -16.63 -11.01 -15.59
CA SER A 156 -16.44 -9.72 -16.27
C SER A 156 -16.31 -8.54 -15.29
N LEU A 157 -17.08 -8.56 -14.19
CA LEU A 157 -17.00 -7.54 -13.16
C LEU A 157 -15.69 -7.64 -12.36
N MET A 158 -15.18 -8.85 -12.14
CA MET A 158 -13.87 -9.08 -11.53
C MET A 158 -12.75 -8.55 -12.42
N GLU A 159 -12.78 -8.86 -13.72
CA GLU A 159 -11.80 -8.38 -14.70
C GLU A 159 -11.75 -6.85 -14.75
N GLU A 160 -12.90 -6.19 -14.67
CA GLU A 160 -12.99 -4.73 -14.63
C GLU A 160 -12.35 -4.14 -13.36
N LEU A 161 -12.60 -4.75 -12.20
CA LEU A 161 -11.96 -4.34 -10.95
C LEU A 161 -10.46 -4.61 -10.94
N GLU A 162 -10.02 -5.74 -11.48
CA GLU A 162 -8.61 -6.09 -11.60
C GLU A 162 -7.86 -5.11 -12.52
N ARG A 163 -8.46 -4.70 -13.64
CA ARG A 163 -7.92 -3.67 -14.54
C ARG A 163 -7.64 -2.36 -13.80
N VAL A 164 -8.59 -1.92 -12.97
CA VAL A 164 -8.45 -0.69 -12.17
C VAL A 164 -7.42 -0.88 -11.06
N ALA A 165 -7.43 -2.01 -10.37
CA ALA A 165 -6.45 -2.34 -9.34
C ALA A 165 -5.01 -2.35 -9.88
N GLU A 166 -4.79 -2.93 -11.06
CA GLU A 166 -3.52 -2.95 -11.77
C GLU A 166 -3.07 -1.53 -12.17
N ALA A 167 -4.00 -0.72 -12.69
CA ALA A 167 -3.72 0.68 -13.02
C ALA A 167 -3.31 1.50 -11.78
N ARG A 168 -3.81 1.12 -10.60
CA ARG A 168 -3.57 1.80 -9.32
C ARG A 168 -2.49 1.16 -8.45
N GLY A 169 -1.93 0.01 -8.87
CA GLY A 169 -0.87 -0.70 -8.15
C GLY A 169 -1.34 -1.28 -6.82
N ILE A 170 -2.56 -1.84 -6.76
CA ILE A 170 -3.06 -2.57 -5.59
C ILE A 170 -3.46 -4.00 -5.98
N GLN A 171 -3.50 -4.89 -4.99
CA GLN A 171 -3.97 -6.26 -5.19
C GLN A 171 -5.41 -6.39 -4.66
N LEU A 172 -6.27 -7.03 -5.46
CA LEU A 172 -7.60 -7.43 -5.02
C LEU A 172 -7.62 -8.90 -4.59
N ILE A 173 -8.44 -9.18 -3.60
CA ILE A 173 -8.75 -10.52 -3.13
C ILE A 173 -10.27 -10.68 -3.27
N PHE A 174 -10.73 -11.78 -3.84
CA PHE A 174 -12.14 -12.07 -3.97
C PHE A 174 -12.49 -13.34 -3.18
N PRO A 175 -13.69 -13.42 -2.58
CA PRO A 175 -14.16 -14.66 -1.99
C PRO A 175 -14.23 -15.76 -3.06
N VAL A 176 -13.89 -16.99 -2.69
CA VAL A 176 -14.00 -18.13 -3.63
C VAL A 176 -15.46 -18.55 -3.86
N MET A 177 -16.36 -18.03 -3.03
CA MET A 177 -17.79 -18.29 -3.04
C MET A 177 -18.09 -19.79 -2.92
N ASP A 178 -17.39 -20.46 -2.00
CA ASP A 178 -17.69 -21.82 -1.58
C ASP A 178 -18.93 -21.86 -0.65
N LEU A 179 -19.25 -23.03 -0.09
CA LEU A 179 -20.42 -23.16 0.80
C LEU A 179 -20.30 -22.32 2.08
N GLU A 180 -19.08 -22.07 2.56
CA GLU A 180 -18.85 -21.31 3.78
C GLU A 180 -19.02 -19.81 3.52
N ASP A 181 -18.43 -19.29 2.43
CA ASP A 181 -18.63 -17.90 1.99
C ASP A 181 -20.11 -17.57 1.79
N ARG A 182 -20.83 -18.44 1.07
CA ARG A 182 -22.27 -18.27 0.77
C ARG A 182 -23.17 -18.37 2.00
N ALA A 183 -22.70 -19.07 3.04
CA ALA A 183 -23.43 -19.16 4.31
C ALA A 183 -23.11 -17.98 5.24
N ALA A 184 -21.96 -17.34 5.07
CA ALA A 184 -21.47 -16.29 5.95
C ALA A 184 -21.91 -14.88 5.53
N VAL A 185 -22.01 -14.62 4.22
CA VAL A 185 -22.41 -13.30 3.68
C VAL A 185 -23.51 -13.48 2.66
N ASP A 186 -24.65 -12.83 2.89
CA ASP A 186 -25.74 -12.76 1.92
C ASP A 186 -25.86 -11.38 1.25
N PHE A 187 -26.74 -11.27 0.26
CA PHE A 187 -26.94 -10.00 -0.45
C PHE A 187 -27.51 -8.91 0.47
N ALA A 188 -28.34 -9.28 1.45
CA ALA A 188 -28.95 -8.34 2.38
C ALA A 188 -27.91 -7.75 3.35
N ASP A 189 -26.85 -8.48 3.68
CA ASP A 189 -25.70 -7.95 4.43
C ASP A 189 -25.06 -6.77 3.68
N LEU A 190 -24.76 -6.96 2.40
CA LEU A 190 -24.14 -5.95 1.54
C LEU A 190 -25.10 -4.78 1.24
N ALA A 191 -26.37 -5.07 0.94
CA ALA A 191 -27.39 -4.05 0.68
C ALA A 191 -27.81 -3.26 1.93
N GLY A 192 -27.82 -3.90 3.10
CA GLY A 192 -28.13 -3.28 4.39
C GLY A 192 -26.94 -2.55 5.00
N GLY A 193 -25.72 -2.88 4.58
CA GLY A 193 -24.49 -2.35 5.15
C GLY A 193 -24.16 -2.99 6.51
N PHE A 194 -24.46 -4.26 6.69
CA PHE A 194 -24.01 -5.03 7.85
C PHE A 194 -22.56 -5.43 7.63
N HIS A 195 -21.67 -5.02 8.54
CA HIS A 195 -20.22 -5.14 8.32
C HIS A 195 -19.59 -6.31 9.09
N GLU A 196 -20.19 -6.71 10.20
CA GLU A 196 -19.70 -7.80 11.04
C GLU A 196 -19.69 -9.17 10.33
N PRO A 197 -20.73 -9.57 9.56
CA PRO A 197 -20.68 -10.83 8.80
C PRO A 197 -19.57 -10.80 7.74
N VAL A 198 -19.44 -9.67 7.04
CA VAL A 198 -18.44 -9.45 5.99
C VAL A 198 -17.02 -9.54 6.56
N LEU A 199 -16.75 -8.84 7.67
CA LEU A 199 -15.44 -8.87 8.32
C LEU A 199 -15.07 -10.27 8.82
N ARG A 200 -16.01 -10.96 9.46
CA ARG A 200 -15.78 -12.33 9.96
C ARG A 200 -15.50 -13.29 8.81
N ALA A 201 -16.27 -13.23 7.73
CA ALA A 201 -16.06 -14.07 6.55
C ALA A 201 -14.70 -13.77 5.88
N SER A 202 -14.22 -12.52 5.98
CA SER A 202 -12.92 -12.10 5.45
C SER A 202 -11.70 -12.57 6.26
N GLU A 203 -11.86 -13.00 7.52
CA GLU A 203 -10.74 -13.42 8.40
C GLU A 203 -9.89 -14.54 7.77
N ARG A 204 -10.55 -15.52 7.13
CA ARG A 204 -9.86 -16.65 6.47
C ARG A 204 -8.98 -16.25 5.28
N TYR A 205 -9.19 -15.07 4.72
CA TYR A 205 -8.42 -14.53 3.60
C TYR A 205 -7.24 -13.68 4.05
N SER A 206 -7.07 -13.46 5.36
CA SER A 206 -6.00 -12.61 5.93
C SER A 206 -5.91 -11.22 5.29
N ALA A 207 -7.05 -10.69 4.83
CA ALA A 207 -7.10 -9.41 4.17
C ALA A 207 -7.06 -8.29 5.21
N ARG A 208 -6.09 -7.37 5.07
CA ARG A 208 -5.95 -6.22 5.98
C ARG A 208 -7.10 -5.22 5.82
N TYR A 209 -7.58 -5.07 4.60
CA TYR A 209 -8.70 -4.20 4.26
C TYR A 209 -9.77 -5.00 3.53
N VAL A 210 -11.03 -4.68 3.83
CA VAL A 210 -12.21 -5.32 3.26
C VAL A 210 -13.13 -4.24 2.72
N ALA A 211 -13.56 -4.36 1.47
CA ALA A 211 -14.58 -3.52 0.87
C ALA A 211 -15.89 -4.29 0.73
N ALA A 212 -16.94 -3.81 1.39
CA ALA A 212 -18.31 -4.25 1.14
C ALA A 212 -18.94 -3.33 0.08
N VAL A 213 -19.32 -3.90 -1.05
CA VAL A 213 -19.78 -3.18 -2.23
C VAL A 213 -21.21 -3.59 -2.55
N HIS A 214 -22.08 -2.61 -2.76
CA HIS A 214 -23.44 -2.85 -3.19
C HIS A 214 -23.78 -1.99 -4.40
N LEU A 215 -24.05 -2.64 -5.53
CA LEU A 215 -24.46 -2.02 -6.78
C LEU A 215 -25.96 -2.18 -7.01
N GLN A 216 -26.60 -1.10 -7.44
CA GLN A 216 -28.02 -1.11 -7.78
C GLN A 216 -28.33 -0.14 -8.93
N PRO A 217 -29.33 -0.46 -9.75
CA PRO A 217 -29.84 0.49 -10.75
C PRO A 217 -30.47 1.71 -10.08
N ARG A 218 -30.32 2.87 -10.72
CA ARG A 218 -30.82 4.18 -10.30
C ARG A 218 -31.34 4.93 -11.53
N GLY A 219 -32.60 4.66 -11.89
CA GLY A 219 -33.16 5.16 -13.14
C GLY A 219 -32.45 4.53 -14.34
N ASP A 220 -31.95 5.37 -15.24
CA ASP A 220 -31.15 4.96 -16.41
C ASP A 220 -29.64 4.86 -16.10
N ALA A 221 -29.24 5.03 -14.84
CA ALA A 221 -27.87 4.96 -14.38
C ALA A 221 -27.69 3.85 -13.33
N TRP A 222 -26.45 3.64 -12.91
CA TRP A 222 -26.08 2.75 -11.82
C TRP A 222 -25.52 3.54 -10.65
N SER A 223 -25.71 2.99 -9.45
CA SER A 223 -25.12 3.53 -8.23
C SER A 223 -24.46 2.43 -7.41
N GLY A 224 -23.27 2.71 -6.90
CA GLY A 224 -22.49 1.83 -6.06
C GLY A 224 -22.23 2.46 -4.70
N ARG A 225 -22.49 1.71 -3.63
CA ARG A 225 -22.01 2.05 -2.29
C ARG A 225 -20.84 1.16 -1.94
N TRP A 226 -19.75 1.78 -1.56
CA TRP A 226 -18.47 1.16 -1.25
C TRP A 226 -18.15 1.45 0.20
N ARG A 227 -18.04 0.42 1.02
CA ARG A 227 -17.66 0.56 2.42
C ARG A 227 -16.32 -0.10 2.65
N LEU A 228 -15.30 0.70 2.89
CA LEU A 228 -13.96 0.25 3.21
C LEU A 228 -13.83 0.07 4.72
N LEU A 229 -13.36 -1.11 5.13
CA LEU A 229 -13.24 -1.56 6.51
C LEU A 229 -11.82 -2.10 6.75
N GLY A 230 -11.23 -1.81 7.90
CA GLY A 230 -10.00 -2.47 8.35
C GLY A 230 -9.32 -1.71 9.49
N GLN A 231 -8.80 -2.41 10.51
CA GLN A 231 -8.27 -1.80 11.74
C GLN A 231 -9.18 -0.64 12.25
N ASP A 232 -8.71 0.60 12.17
CA ASP A 232 -9.43 1.81 12.58
C ASP A 232 -10.08 2.59 11.42
N LEU A 233 -10.05 2.04 10.20
CA LEU A 233 -10.59 2.65 9.00
C LEU A 233 -12.01 2.16 8.74
N ARG A 234 -12.93 3.11 8.64
CA ARG A 234 -14.31 2.91 8.19
C ARG A 234 -14.71 4.09 7.32
N GLU A 235 -14.71 3.88 6.02
CA GLU A 235 -14.97 4.94 5.04
C GLU A 235 -16.05 4.49 4.07
N ASP A 236 -17.01 5.38 3.81
CA ASP A 236 -18.10 5.15 2.89
C ASP A 236 -17.92 6.03 1.66
N VAL A 237 -17.77 5.40 0.50
CA VAL A 237 -17.64 6.03 -0.81
C VAL A 237 -18.89 5.71 -1.64
N ARG A 238 -19.30 6.65 -2.49
CA ARG A 238 -20.37 6.44 -3.46
C ARG A 238 -19.83 6.73 -4.85
N ALA A 239 -20.23 5.89 -5.80
CA ALA A 239 -19.98 6.09 -7.22
C ALA A 239 -21.30 5.99 -7.99
N GLU A 240 -21.45 6.82 -9.01
CA GLU A 240 -22.59 6.82 -9.93
C GLU A 240 -22.06 6.90 -11.36
N GLY A 241 -22.70 6.21 -12.29
CA GLY A 241 -22.26 6.12 -13.67
C GLY A 241 -23.34 5.53 -14.58
N PRO A 242 -23.25 5.72 -15.90
CA PRO A 242 -24.26 5.20 -16.83
C PRO A 242 -24.23 3.68 -16.94
N THR A 243 -23.08 3.04 -16.72
CA THR A 243 -22.92 1.57 -16.75
C THR A 243 -22.45 1.02 -15.39
N VAL A 244 -22.48 -0.31 -15.25
CA VAL A 244 -21.95 -0.99 -14.05
C VAL A 244 -20.43 -0.79 -13.98
N GLU A 245 -19.78 -0.88 -15.13
CA GLU A 245 -18.34 -0.74 -15.32
C GLU A 245 -17.87 0.65 -14.88
N ASP A 246 -18.56 1.73 -15.26
CA ASP A 246 -18.24 3.10 -14.81
C ASP A 246 -18.32 3.24 -13.28
N VAL A 247 -19.28 2.56 -12.64
CA VAL A 247 -19.45 2.58 -11.19
C VAL A 247 -18.39 1.75 -10.47
N LEU A 248 -17.97 0.63 -11.08
CA LEU A 248 -16.85 -0.18 -10.58
C LEU A 248 -15.53 0.59 -10.66
N ASP A 249 -15.28 1.22 -11.81
CA ASP A 249 -14.09 2.00 -12.08
C ASP A 249 -13.97 3.18 -11.11
N GLU A 250 -14.95 4.08 -11.07
CA GLU A 250 -14.88 5.24 -10.17
C GLU A 250 -14.93 4.83 -8.70
N GLY A 251 -15.72 3.81 -8.36
CA GLY A 251 -15.85 3.31 -6.99
C GLY A 251 -14.54 2.77 -6.43
N LEU A 252 -13.84 1.93 -7.20
CA LEU A 252 -12.55 1.42 -6.80
C LEU A 252 -11.47 2.51 -6.84
N GLN A 253 -11.47 3.39 -7.86
CA GLN A 253 -10.54 4.53 -7.90
C GLN A 253 -10.65 5.40 -6.64
N SER A 254 -11.87 5.76 -6.23
CA SER A 254 -12.12 6.55 -5.02
C SER A 254 -11.76 5.79 -3.73
N LEU A 255 -12.01 4.48 -3.66
CA LEU A 255 -11.57 3.65 -2.53
C LEU A 255 -10.04 3.63 -2.41
N VAL A 256 -9.33 3.50 -3.53
CA VAL A 256 -7.86 3.55 -3.54
C VAL A 256 -7.35 4.94 -3.19
N ASP A 257 -8.01 6.02 -3.63
CA ASP A 257 -7.67 7.39 -3.21
C ASP A 257 -7.72 7.54 -1.67
N VAL A 258 -8.74 6.96 -1.03
CA VAL A 258 -8.89 6.96 0.45
C VAL A 258 -7.75 6.18 1.12
N LEU A 259 -7.45 4.98 0.63
CA LEU A 259 -6.32 4.18 1.14
C LEU A 259 -5.00 4.91 0.93
N GLY A 260 -4.80 5.49 -0.25
CA GLY A 260 -3.64 6.28 -0.63
C GLY A 260 -3.45 7.44 0.34
N ARG A 261 -4.44 8.28 0.57
CA ARG A 261 -4.32 9.37 1.57
C ARG A 261 -3.99 8.86 2.96
N ARG A 262 -4.63 7.78 3.41
CA ARG A 262 -4.41 7.24 4.76
C ARG A 262 -3.02 6.61 4.91
N LEU A 263 -2.52 5.95 3.87
CA LEU A 263 -1.30 5.12 3.91
C LEU A 263 -0.07 5.79 3.28
N ALA A 264 -0.24 6.75 2.37
CA ALA A 264 0.85 7.56 1.81
C ALA A 264 1.35 8.61 2.80
N ILE A 265 0.51 9.04 3.74
CA ILE A 265 0.95 9.77 4.93
C ILE A 265 1.80 8.86 5.83
N ALA A 266 1.51 7.55 5.85
CA ALA A 266 2.34 6.56 6.53
C ALA A 266 3.59 6.16 5.73
N GLY A 267 3.62 6.28 4.40
CA GLY A 267 4.79 5.99 3.56
C GLY A 267 5.83 7.13 3.49
N LEU A 268 5.61 8.22 4.24
CA LEU A 268 6.67 9.08 4.76
C LEU A 268 7.53 8.38 5.84
N LEU A 269 7.19 7.13 6.20
CA LEU A 269 8.01 6.18 6.98
C LEU A 269 8.53 5.03 6.07
N PRO A 270 9.82 5.04 5.72
CA PRO A 270 10.56 3.90 5.17
C PRO A 270 10.85 2.83 6.23
N GLY A 271 10.84 1.53 5.84
CA GLY A 271 11.65 0.45 6.42
C GLY A 271 11.56 0.13 7.93
N ASP A 272 12.22 -0.96 8.33
CA ASP A 272 12.30 -1.45 9.72
C ASP A 272 13.13 -0.51 10.65
N ASP A 273 13.67 0.60 10.13
CA ASP A 273 14.62 1.50 10.81
C ASP A 273 14.00 2.81 11.33
N HIS A 274 12.69 3.01 11.13
CA HIS A 274 12.00 4.23 11.55
C HIS A 274 11.17 4.05 12.82
N VAL A 275 11.19 5.09 13.65
CA VAL A 275 10.62 5.11 14.99
C VAL A 275 9.67 6.30 15.12
N GLN A 276 8.51 6.08 15.72
CA GLN A 276 7.58 7.14 16.08
C GLN A 276 7.98 7.72 17.44
N VAL A 277 8.21 9.03 17.51
CA VAL A 277 8.56 9.73 18.75
C VAL A 277 7.37 10.59 19.14
N ILE A 278 6.72 10.25 20.25
CA ILE A 278 5.57 10.98 20.77
C ILE A 278 6.08 11.86 21.90
N VAL A 279 5.85 13.17 21.80
CA VAL A 279 6.30 14.16 22.79
C VAL A 279 5.10 14.84 23.41
N ASP A 280 4.88 14.57 24.70
CA ASP A 280 3.85 15.24 25.51
C ASP A 280 4.37 16.56 26.14
N GLY A 281 3.46 17.47 26.44
CA GLY A 281 3.73 18.74 27.14
C GLY A 281 4.04 19.93 26.24
N ILE A 282 3.65 19.88 24.95
CA ILE A 282 3.90 20.97 23.98
C ILE A 282 2.70 21.93 23.98
N ASN A 283 2.84 23.12 24.57
CA ASN A 283 1.71 24.03 24.77
C ASN A 283 1.64 25.14 23.71
N ASP A 284 2.78 25.48 23.12
CA ASP A 284 2.88 26.55 22.12
C ASP A 284 3.94 26.24 21.04
N MET A 285 4.12 27.20 20.13
CA MET A 285 5.08 27.09 19.04
C MET A 285 6.54 27.15 19.54
N GLU A 286 6.83 27.81 20.65
CA GLU A 286 8.18 27.89 21.22
C GLU A 286 8.61 26.53 21.77
N ASP A 287 7.73 25.86 22.52
CA ASP A 287 7.90 24.48 22.97
C ASP A 287 8.16 23.54 21.79
N TYR A 288 7.34 23.63 20.74
CA TYR A 288 7.49 22.79 19.55
C TYR A 288 8.85 22.99 18.84
N GLN A 289 9.28 24.24 18.65
CA GLN A 289 10.57 24.54 18.01
C GLN A 289 11.73 24.03 18.85
N ARG A 290 11.68 24.24 20.17
CA ARG A 290 12.70 23.77 21.11
C ARG A 290 12.85 22.25 21.08
N VAL A 291 11.73 21.51 21.06
CA VAL A 291 11.72 20.04 20.93
C VAL A 291 12.32 19.59 19.60
N ARG A 292 11.90 20.23 18.50
CA ARG A 292 12.37 19.88 17.16
C ARG A 292 13.87 20.10 17.00
N GLU A 293 14.36 21.26 17.43
CA GLU A 293 15.79 21.58 17.39
C GLU A 293 16.60 20.60 18.24
N TYR A 294 16.14 20.33 19.47
CA TYR A 294 16.80 19.40 20.38
C TYR A 294 16.90 17.98 19.79
N LEU A 295 15.78 17.41 19.35
CA LEU A 295 15.75 16.07 18.76
C LEU A 295 16.59 15.99 17.49
N SER A 296 16.55 17.01 16.62
CA SER A 296 17.35 17.06 15.39
C SER A 296 18.86 17.17 15.66
N GLY A 297 19.25 17.70 16.82
CA GLY A 297 20.65 17.82 17.24
C GLY A 297 21.24 16.54 17.83
N LEU A 298 20.44 15.52 18.13
CA LEU A 298 20.93 14.26 18.68
C LEU A 298 21.66 13.45 17.58
N SER A 299 22.87 12.97 17.87
CA SER A 299 23.67 12.19 16.91
C SER A 299 23.00 10.87 16.48
N VAL A 300 22.18 10.29 17.37
CA VAL A 300 21.38 9.09 17.10
C VAL A 300 20.23 9.34 16.11
N VAL A 301 19.80 10.60 15.96
CA VAL A 301 18.75 10.99 15.02
C VAL A 301 19.40 11.27 13.66
N ALA A 302 19.11 10.42 12.68
CA ALA A 302 19.56 10.62 11.31
C ALA A 302 18.68 11.65 10.59
N GLU A 303 17.38 11.62 10.89
CA GLU A 303 16.37 12.49 10.31
C GLU A 303 15.20 12.64 11.28
N LEU A 304 14.60 13.82 11.35
CA LEU A 304 13.42 14.11 12.17
C LEU A 304 12.35 14.79 11.30
N ARG A 305 11.16 14.21 11.24
CA ARG A 305 10.02 14.72 10.47
C ARG A 305 8.81 14.90 11.39
N PRO A 306 8.10 16.04 11.35
CA PRO A 306 6.80 16.18 12.00
C PRO A 306 5.79 15.22 11.37
N TYR A 307 4.98 14.54 12.19
CA TYR A 307 3.91 13.65 11.74
C TYR A 307 2.53 14.21 12.08
N GLN A 308 2.34 14.61 13.34
CA GLN A 308 1.08 15.17 13.82
C GLN A 308 1.34 16.15 14.96
N VAL A 309 0.54 17.20 15.09
CA VAL A 309 0.54 18.10 16.24
C VAL A 309 -0.88 18.14 16.78
N GLU A 310 -1.04 17.77 18.05
CA GLU A 310 -2.29 17.77 18.81
C GLU A 310 -2.17 18.82 19.94
N PRO A 311 -3.29 19.22 20.57
CA PRO A 311 -3.21 20.00 21.81
C PRO A 311 -2.35 19.27 22.85
N GLU A 312 -1.31 19.94 23.36
CA GLU A 312 -0.37 19.41 24.36
C GLU A 312 0.58 18.29 23.89
N ARG A 313 0.58 17.93 22.60
CA ARG A 313 1.38 16.81 22.09
C ARG A 313 1.86 17.02 20.65
N ALA A 314 3.10 16.61 20.36
CA ALA A 314 3.58 16.47 18.99
C ALA A 314 4.11 15.06 18.75
N VAL A 315 3.79 14.53 17.57
CA VAL A 315 4.26 13.25 17.09
C VAL A 315 5.25 13.51 15.96
N PHE A 316 6.43 12.92 16.10
CA PHE A 316 7.47 12.94 15.09
C PHE A 316 7.74 11.53 14.59
N VAL A 317 8.33 11.48 13.41
CA VAL A 317 8.87 10.30 12.79
C VAL A 317 10.37 10.52 12.65
N THR A 318 11.16 9.53 13.07
CA THR A 318 12.61 9.61 12.97
C THR A 318 13.21 8.35 12.37
N ARG A 319 14.26 8.53 11.56
CA ARG A 319 15.20 7.45 11.24
C ARG A 319 16.32 7.50 12.27
N LEU A 320 16.59 6.40 12.93
CA LEU A 320 17.68 6.32 13.90
C LEU A 320 18.96 5.76 13.25
N ARG A 321 20.11 6.22 13.72
CA ARG A 321 21.42 5.59 13.44
C ARG A 321 21.72 4.42 14.40
N GLY A 322 20.72 3.99 15.17
CA GLY A 322 20.81 3.00 16.24
C GLY A 322 19.41 2.54 16.66
N SER A 323 19.29 1.97 17.85
CA SER A 323 18.01 1.46 18.38
C SER A 323 17.16 2.56 19.03
N PRO A 324 15.84 2.35 19.21
CA PRO A 324 15.00 3.22 20.02
C PRO A 324 15.56 3.49 21.44
N ARG A 325 16.23 2.49 22.03
CA ARG A 325 16.90 2.64 23.34
C ARG A 325 18.13 3.55 23.31
N ASP A 326 18.77 3.71 22.14
CA ASP A 326 19.84 4.70 21.96
C ASP A 326 19.26 6.11 21.93
N LEU A 327 18.06 6.29 21.35
CA LEU A 327 17.34 7.57 21.39
C LEU A 327 16.95 7.94 22.83
N GLU A 328 16.32 7.04 23.58
CA GLU A 328 15.96 7.27 24.99
C GLU A 328 17.17 7.65 25.85
N ARG A 329 18.31 6.97 25.65
CA ARG A 329 19.57 7.31 26.32
C ARG A 329 20.10 8.67 25.89
N GLY A 330 20.08 8.99 24.60
CA GLY A 330 20.52 10.29 24.08
C GLY A 330 19.68 11.44 24.64
N VAL A 331 18.37 11.21 24.77
CA VAL A 331 17.42 12.14 25.40
C VAL A 331 17.70 12.31 26.89
N SER A 332 17.90 11.20 27.61
CA SER A 332 18.18 11.21 29.06
C SER A 332 19.48 11.92 29.45
N LEU A 333 20.42 12.09 28.50
CA LEU A 333 21.65 12.86 28.72
C LEU A 333 21.45 14.38 28.56
N GLY A 334 20.35 14.81 27.92
CA GLY A 334 19.99 16.22 27.80
C GLY A 334 19.13 16.73 28.97
N ARG A 335 18.54 17.91 28.77
CA ARG A 335 17.67 18.58 29.76
C ARG A 335 16.37 19.12 29.15
N VAL A 336 16.06 18.74 27.91
CA VAL A 336 14.90 19.27 27.18
C VAL A 336 13.76 18.28 27.20
N LEU A 337 14.06 16.98 27.07
CA LEU A 337 13.08 15.91 27.05
C LEU A 337 13.48 14.83 28.06
N GLU A 338 12.49 14.14 28.59
CA GLU A 338 12.65 12.97 29.45
C GLU A 338 11.80 11.80 28.90
N PRO A 339 12.24 10.54 29.02
CA PRO A 339 11.39 9.40 28.71
C PRO A 339 10.14 9.36 29.60
N SER A 340 8.97 9.12 29.00
CA SER A 340 7.71 8.95 29.74
C SER A 340 7.64 7.53 30.35
N GLU A 341 6.98 7.37 31.52
CA GLU A 341 6.88 6.08 32.23
C GLU A 341 6.17 4.98 31.43
N THR A 342 5.41 5.33 30.39
CA THR A 342 4.96 4.41 29.35
C THR A 342 6.13 4.14 28.40
N GLY A 343 7.07 3.29 28.82
CA GLY A 343 8.27 2.94 28.06
C GLY A 343 7.97 2.40 26.65
N ALA A 344 9.00 2.31 25.80
CA ALA A 344 8.87 1.80 24.44
C ALA A 344 8.07 0.48 24.38
N ASP A 345 6.87 0.53 23.79
CA ASP A 345 6.10 -0.69 23.50
C ASP A 345 6.88 -1.51 22.49
N THR A 346 7.03 -2.80 22.78
CA THR A 346 7.55 -3.75 21.79
C THR A 346 6.51 -3.85 20.69
N PRO A 347 6.82 -3.49 19.43
CA PRO A 347 5.80 -3.42 18.40
C PRO A 347 5.19 -4.79 18.14
N GLU A 348 3.86 -4.86 18.01
CA GLU A 348 3.20 -5.95 17.31
C GLU A 348 3.68 -5.99 15.85
N PRO A 349 3.77 -7.18 15.21
CA PRO A 349 4.21 -7.29 13.83
C PRO A 349 3.43 -6.34 12.90
N GLY A 350 4.14 -5.41 12.24
CA GLY A 350 3.54 -4.42 11.34
C GLY A 350 3.22 -3.06 11.96
N THR A 351 3.66 -2.78 13.19
CA THR A 351 3.58 -1.45 13.82
C THR A 351 4.98 -0.85 13.99
N LEU A 352 5.12 0.47 13.84
CA LEU A 352 6.37 1.18 14.12
C LEU A 352 6.77 1.05 15.59
N ALA A 353 8.06 0.93 15.87
CA ALA A 353 8.57 1.11 17.22
C ALA A 353 8.22 2.53 17.70
N ARG A 354 7.78 2.65 18.97
CA ARG A 354 7.39 3.94 19.56
C ARG A 354 8.31 4.30 20.72
N VAL A 355 8.63 5.58 20.82
CA VAL A 355 9.33 6.18 21.96
C VAL A 355 8.48 7.32 22.49
N ASN A 356 8.06 7.22 23.74
CA ASN A 356 7.27 8.26 24.41
C ASN A 356 8.20 9.14 25.24
N LEU A 357 8.16 10.43 24.98
CA LEU A 357 8.95 11.46 25.66
C LEU A 357 8.01 12.54 26.21
N ARG A 358 8.51 13.30 27.17
CA ARG A 358 7.83 14.45 27.74
C ARG A 358 8.77 15.65 27.77
N LEU A 359 8.24 16.84 27.48
CA LEU A 359 8.95 18.09 27.64
C LEU A 359 9.30 18.31 29.13
N SER A 360 10.60 18.40 29.42
CA SER A 360 11.09 18.76 30.77
C SER A 360 10.68 20.19 31.09
N ARG A 361 10.10 20.40 32.28
CA ARG A 361 9.69 21.73 32.75
C ARG A 361 10.86 22.58 33.23
#